data_AF-D3VDU0-F1
#
_entry.id   AF-D3VDU0-F1
#
_cell.length_a   1.000
_cell.length_b   1.000
_cell.length_c   1.000
_cell.angle_alpha   90.00
_cell.angle_beta   90.00
_cell.angle_gamma   90.00
#
_symmetry.space_group_name_H-M   'P 1'
#
loop_
_entity.id
_entity.type
_entity.pdbx_description
1 polymer ?
#
loop_
_entity_poly.entity_id
_entity_poly.type
_entity_poly.pdbx_seq_one_letter_code
_entity_poly.pdbx_strand_id
1 'polypeptide(L)'
;MSRKLLLLFILATAGCSIGKVPTDNLTLLSNNSLCRALGENADNGDITFRILNEIASREGSIDTEECHSIEVFAKNQTSFGLMNSWPNRGIDKMNDQITRDIQQMVADGKL
;
A
#
# COMPACT_ATOMS: atom_id res chain seq x y z
N MET A 1 -12.87 -43.19 -31.69
CA MET A 1 -11.71 -42.27 -31.83
C MET A 1 -11.98 -40.98 -31.03
N SER A 2 -12.28 -41.10 -29.73
CA SER A 2 -12.90 -40.01 -28.94
C SER A 2 -12.40 -39.93 -27.48
N ARG A 3 -11.36 -40.69 -27.12
CA ARG A 3 -10.88 -40.81 -25.72
C ARG A 3 -9.71 -39.89 -25.35
N LYS A 4 -9.14 -39.16 -26.32
CA LYS A 4 -7.94 -38.32 -26.11
C LYS A 4 -8.24 -36.82 -25.92
N LEU A 5 -9.49 -36.39 -26.11
CA LEU A 5 -9.84 -34.96 -26.08
C LEU A 5 -10.30 -34.46 -24.68
N LEU A 6 -10.38 -35.34 -23.68
CA LEU A 6 -10.86 -34.98 -22.34
C LEU A 6 -9.75 -34.51 -21.39
N LEU A 7 -8.48 -34.66 -21.77
CA LEU A 7 -7.33 -34.32 -20.90
C LEU A 7 -6.83 -32.88 -21.06
N LEU A 8 -7.39 -32.09 -21.98
CA LEU A 8 -6.98 -30.69 -22.20
C LEU A 8 -7.83 -29.66 -21.43
N PHE A 9 -8.87 -30.09 -20.72
CA PHE A 9 -9.81 -29.18 -20.05
C PHE A 9 -9.45 -28.84 -18.58
N ILE A 10 -8.34 -29.36 -18.03
CA ILE A 10 -8.00 -29.19 -16.60
C ILE A 10 -6.98 -28.06 -16.37
N LEU A 11 -6.48 -27.38 -17.42
CA LEU A 11 -5.52 -26.27 -17.27
C LEU A 11 -6.16 -24.87 -17.32
N ALA A 12 -7.39 -24.72 -16.84
CA ALA A 12 -7.87 -23.41 -16.36
C ALA A 12 -7.47 -23.27 -14.88
N THR A 13 -6.17 -23.25 -14.59
CA THR A 13 -5.73 -22.75 -13.28
C THR A 13 -6.15 -21.30 -13.23
N ALA A 14 -7.18 -21.03 -12.42
CA ALA A 14 -7.60 -19.70 -12.06
C ALA A 14 -6.35 -18.91 -11.65
N GLY A 15 -5.87 -18.06 -12.54
CA GLY A 15 -4.98 -16.99 -12.17
C GLY A 15 -5.80 -16.04 -11.33
N CYS A 16 -5.91 -16.29 -10.03
CA CYS A 16 -6.23 -15.24 -9.08
C CYS A 16 -5.05 -14.29 -9.15
N SER A 17 -5.07 -13.34 -10.09
CA SER A 17 -4.39 -12.07 -9.87
C SER A 17 -4.93 -11.60 -8.53
N ILE A 18 -4.06 -11.51 -7.53
CA ILE A 18 -4.37 -10.78 -6.30
C ILE A 18 -4.65 -9.35 -6.79
N GLY A 19 -5.92 -9.06 -7.07
CA GLY A 19 -6.35 -7.82 -7.69
C GLY A 19 -6.05 -6.67 -6.74
N LYS A 20 -5.87 -5.47 -7.31
CA LYS A 20 -5.76 -4.25 -6.52
C LYS A 20 -6.98 -4.10 -5.60
N VAL A 21 -6.75 -3.58 -4.40
CA VAL A 21 -7.80 -3.24 -3.46
C VAL A 21 -8.69 -2.15 -4.09
N PRO A 22 -10.01 -2.38 -4.20
CA PRO A 22 -10.91 -1.36 -4.74
C PRO A 22 -11.01 -0.17 -3.78
N THR A 23 -10.92 1.05 -4.33
CA THR A 23 -10.87 2.30 -3.56
C THR A 23 -12.15 3.15 -3.69
N ASP A 24 -13.21 2.56 -4.24
CA ASP A 24 -14.52 3.22 -4.41
C ASP A 24 -15.15 3.59 -3.06
N ASN A 25 -14.97 2.74 -2.04
CA ASN A 25 -15.52 2.96 -0.71
C ASN A 25 -14.51 2.60 0.40
N LEU A 26 -13.67 3.57 0.76
CA LEU A 26 -12.59 3.40 1.74
C LEU A 26 -13.09 3.09 3.16
N THR A 27 -14.26 3.59 3.53
CA THR A 27 -14.85 3.36 4.87
C THR A 27 -15.15 1.89 5.17
N LEU A 28 -15.41 1.08 4.13
CA LEU A 28 -15.69 -0.35 4.27
C LEU A 28 -14.42 -1.21 4.31
N LEU A 29 -13.26 -0.63 4.01
CA LEU A 29 -12.01 -1.37 4.01
C LEU A 29 -11.56 -1.65 5.45
N SER A 30 -11.03 -2.85 5.66
CA SER A 30 -10.27 -3.15 6.87
C SER A 30 -9.00 -2.30 6.93
N ASN A 31 -8.43 -2.13 8.12
CA ASN A 31 -7.19 -1.37 8.31
C ASN A 31 -6.06 -1.91 7.40
N ASN A 32 -5.88 -3.23 7.37
CA ASN A 32 -4.87 -3.88 6.54
C ASN A 32 -5.13 -3.69 5.05
N SER A 33 -6.41 -3.69 4.63
CA SER A 33 -6.79 -3.39 3.24
C SER A 33 -6.51 -1.92 2.87
N LEU A 34 -6.70 -0.99 3.80
CA LEU A 34 -6.37 0.44 3.61
C LEU A 34 -4.86 0.66 3.46
N CYS A 35 -4.06 0.06 4.34
CA CYS A 35 -2.61 0.12 4.27
C CYS A 35 -2.05 -0.53 3.00
N ARG A 36 -2.66 -1.63 2.57
CA ARG A 36 -2.33 -2.27 1.29
C ARG A 36 -2.72 -1.39 0.09
N ALA A 37 -3.92 -0.81 0.11
CA ALA A 37 -4.39 0.09 -0.93
C ALA A 37 -3.48 1.32 -1.07
N LEU A 38 -2.93 1.82 0.05
CA LEU A 38 -1.97 2.91 0.07
C LEU A 38 -0.72 2.57 -0.76
N GLY A 39 -0.13 1.41 -0.54
CA GLY A 39 1.04 0.95 -1.31
C GLY A 39 0.74 0.68 -2.79
N GLU A 40 -0.43 0.11 -3.10
CA GLU A 40 -0.84 -0.20 -4.47
C GLU A 40 -1.16 1.04 -5.35
N ASN A 41 -1.37 2.19 -4.72
CA ASN A 41 -1.73 3.45 -5.36
C ASN A 41 -0.71 4.55 -5.12
N ALA A 42 0.51 4.23 -4.67
CA ALA A 42 1.56 5.20 -4.36
C ALA A 42 1.96 6.11 -5.54
N ASP A 43 1.64 5.72 -6.78
CA ASP A 43 1.82 6.49 -8.01
C ASP A 43 0.60 7.35 -8.39
N ASN A 44 -0.53 7.17 -7.72
CA ASN A 44 -1.76 7.94 -7.91
C ASN A 44 -2.01 8.87 -6.71
N GLY A 45 -1.62 10.13 -6.85
CA GLY A 45 -1.68 11.12 -5.76
C GLY A 45 -3.09 11.40 -5.24
N ASP A 46 -4.11 11.43 -6.11
CA ASP A 46 -5.50 11.68 -5.70
C ASP A 46 -6.04 10.56 -4.81
N ILE A 47 -5.87 9.30 -5.26
CA ILE A 47 -6.31 8.14 -4.49
C ILE A 47 -5.50 8.00 -3.21
N THR A 48 -4.18 8.19 -3.27
CA THR A 48 -3.29 8.18 -2.09
C THR A 48 -3.78 9.17 -1.03
N PHE A 49 -4.10 10.40 -1.41
CA PHE A 49 -4.57 11.42 -0.47
C PHE A 49 -5.90 11.02 0.19
N ARG A 50 -6.85 10.46 -0.57
CA ARG A 50 -8.11 9.95 -0.03
C ARG A 50 -7.90 8.82 0.98
N ILE A 51 -6.97 7.89 0.69
CA ILE A 51 -6.61 6.78 1.57
C ILE A 51 -5.97 7.30 2.86
N LEU A 52 -5.03 8.25 2.77
CA LEU A 52 -4.38 8.85 3.95
C LEU A 52 -5.39 9.58 4.85
N ASN A 53 -6.36 10.30 4.28
CA ASN A 53 -7.42 10.94 5.06
C ASN A 53 -8.30 9.93 5.80
N GLU A 54 -8.65 8.80 5.15
CA GLU A 54 -9.38 7.73 5.82
C GLU A 54 -8.56 7.11 6.96
N ILE A 55 -7.26 6.85 6.75
CA ILE A 55 -6.35 6.36 7.81
C ILE A 55 -6.30 7.35 8.98
N ALA A 56 -6.17 8.64 8.71
CA ALA A 56 -6.13 9.68 9.74
C ALA A 56 -7.46 9.74 10.52
N SER A 57 -8.61 9.60 9.84
CA SER A 57 -9.93 9.63 10.47
C SER A 57 -10.19 8.47 11.44
N ARG A 58 -9.38 7.41 11.36
CA ARG A 58 -9.46 6.21 12.20
C ARG A 58 -8.68 6.31 13.52
N GLU A 59 -8.14 7.50 13.82
CA GLU A 59 -7.59 7.95 15.12
C GLU A 59 -7.09 6.82 16.04
N GLY A 60 -5.94 6.23 15.71
CA GLY A 60 -5.23 5.27 16.58
C GLY A 60 -5.74 3.83 16.54
N SER A 61 -6.79 3.53 15.75
CA SER A 61 -7.20 2.13 15.50
C SER A 61 -6.30 1.41 14.48
N ILE A 62 -5.43 2.15 13.78
CA ILE A 62 -4.46 1.61 12.84
C ILE A 62 -3.08 1.66 13.49
N ASP A 63 -2.48 0.47 13.68
CA ASP A 63 -1.08 0.36 14.05
C ASP A 63 -0.21 0.88 12.90
N THR A 64 0.58 1.92 13.18
CA THR A 64 1.34 2.63 12.15
C THR A 64 2.50 1.80 11.61
N GLU A 65 3.13 0.97 12.45
CA GLU A 65 4.25 0.12 12.07
C GLU A 65 3.77 -1.04 11.20
N GLU A 66 2.68 -1.70 11.61
CA GLU A 66 2.02 -2.73 10.79
C GLU A 66 1.57 -2.14 9.45
N CYS A 67 0.93 -0.97 9.47
CA CYS A 67 0.44 -0.31 8.27
C CYS A 67 1.58 0.00 7.29
N HIS A 68 2.69 0.54 7.79
CA HIS A 68 3.87 0.82 6.97
C HIS A 68 4.46 -0.45 6.36
N SER A 69 4.54 -1.54 7.13
CA SER A 69 5.04 -2.82 6.62
C SER A 69 4.20 -3.36 5.46
N ILE A 70 2.87 -3.23 5.55
CA ILE A 70 1.92 -3.65 4.52
C ILE A 70 2.01 -2.74 3.29
N GLU A 71 2.09 -1.42 3.48
CA GLU A 71 2.23 -0.42 2.42
C GLU A 71 3.49 -0.67 1.59
N VAL A 72 4.65 -0.81 2.24
CA VAL A 72 5.92 -1.08 1.57
C VAL A 72 5.87 -2.40 0.81
N PHE A 73 5.31 -3.46 1.42
CA PHE A 73 5.15 -4.75 0.76
C PHE A 73 4.28 -4.64 -0.50
N ALA A 74 3.14 -3.96 -0.41
CA ALA A 74 2.21 -3.79 -1.51
C ALA A 74 2.79 -2.92 -2.65
N LYS A 75 3.49 -1.85 -2.29
CA LYS A 75 4.23 -0.98 -3.22
C LYS A 75 5.33 -1.74 -3.97
N ASN A 76 6.01 -2.65 -3.31
CA ASN A 76 7.04 -3.49 -3.93
C ASN A 76 6.44 -4.49 -4.92
N GLN A 77 5.21 -4.97 -4.68
CA GLN A 77 4.53 -5.86 -5.62
C GLN A 77 4.05 -5.15 -6.89
N THR A 78 3.58 -3.91 -6.78
CA THR A 78 3.21 -3.11 -7.96
C THR A 78 4.44 -2.70 -8.78
N SER A 79 5.59 -2.51 -8.12
CA SER A 79 6.87 -2.18 -8.75
C SER A 79 7.68 -3.40 -9.22
N PHE A 80 7.25 -4.64 -8.99
CA PHE A 80 7.87 -5.83 -9.59
C PHE A 80 7.68 -5.92 -11.13
N GLY A 81 6.82 -5.06 -11.71
CA GLY A 81 6.78 -4.77 -13.14
C GLY A 81 7.80 -3.73 -13.63
N LEU A 82 8.52 -3.07 -12.71
CA LEU A 82 9.54 -2.04 -12.92
C LEU A 82 10.82 -2.43 -12.16
N MET A 83 11.35 -3.60 -12.47
CA MET A 83 12.53 -4.20 -11.84
C MET A 83 13.82 -3.43 -12.19
N ASN A 84 14.01 -2.19 -11.68
CA ASN A 84 15.27 -1.42 -11.75
C ASN A 84 15.11 0.06 -11.35
N SER A 85 14.89 0.42 -10.08
CA SER A 85 15.17 1.81 -9.60
C SER A 85 15.40 1.93 -8.07
N TRP A 86 16.49 1.33 -7.60
CA TRP A 86 17.43 1.90 -6.61
C TRP A 86 16.97 2.22 -5.15
N PRO A 87 17.90 2.59 -4.22
CA PRO A 87 18.21 1.80 -3.03
C PRO A 87 17.59 2.34 -1.73
N ASN A 88 17.24 1.36 -0.89
CA ASN A 88 16.75 1.44 0.47
C ASN A 88 17.78 2.03 1.48
N ARG A 89 18.20 3.30 1.36
CA ARG A 89 19.13 3.95 2.34
C ARG A 89 18.82 5.39 2.74
N GLY A 90 17.76 6.02 2.22
CA GLY A 90 17.51 7.46 2.42
C GLY A 90 16.26 7.86 3.22
N ILE A 91 15.28 6.96 3.36
CA ILE A 91 13.96 7.33 3.90
C ILE A 91 13.96 7.43 5.43
N ASP A 92 14.67 6.53 6.12
CA ASP A 92 14.78 6.56 7.59
C ASP A 92 15.36 7.89 8.08
N LYS A 93 16.36 8.44 7.38
CA LYS A 93 16.98 9.72 7.76
C LYS A 93 16.11 10.94 7.50
N MET A 94 15.24 10.88 6.50
CA MET A 94 14.37 12.01 6.12
C MET A 94 13.15 12.09 7.04
N ASN A 95 12.58 10.95 7.43
CA ASN A 95 11.50 10.91 8.43
C ASN A 95 11.96 11.37 9.81
N ASP A 96 13.18 11.00 10.22
CA ASP A 96 13.76 11.49 11.47
C ASP A 96 13.95 13.02 11.46
N GLN A 97 14.35 13.58 10.31
CA GLN A 97 14.57 15.02 10.17
C GLN A 97 13.24 15.80 10.22
N ILE A 98 12.24 15.34 9.46
CA ILE A 98 10.91 15.97 9.43
C ILE A 98 10.25 15.89 10.80
N THR A 99 10.38 14.75 11.50
CA THR A 99 9.85 14.59 12.86
C THR A 99 10.52 15.54 13.85
N ARG A 100 11.84 15.70 13.77
CA ARG A 100 12.58 16.67 14.59
C ARG A 100 12.16 18.11 14.30
N ASP A 101 12.00 18.46 13.03
CA ASP A 101 11.61 19.82 12.63
C ASP A 101 10.19 20.15 13.10
N ILE A 102 9.25 19.19 13.02
CA ILE A 102 7.89 19.35 13.56
C ILE A 102 7.91 19.50 15.09
N GLN A 103 8.68 18.68 15.80
CA GLN A 103 8.83 18.80 17.26
C GLN A 103 9.41 20.15 17.67
N GLN A 104 10.37 20.68 16.90
CA GLN A 104 10.94 22.00 17.14
C GLN A 104 9.92 23.12 16.88
N MET A 105 9.11 23.02 15.83
CA MET A 105 8.07 24.02 15.53
C MET A 105 6.96 24.04 16.59
N VAL A 106 6.62 22.88 17.17
CA VAL A 106 5.70 22.78 18.32
C VAL A 106 6.32 23.40 19.58
N ALA A 107 7.59 23.12 19.87
CA ALA A 107 8.29 23.70 21.01
C ALA A 107 8.45 25.23 20.91
N ASP A 108 8.61 25.73 19.69
CA ASP A 108 8.69 27.16 19.38
C ASP A 108 7.30 27.86 19.37
N GLY A 109 6.20 27.11 19.53
CA GLY A 109 4.83 27.66 19.50
C GLY A 109 4.41 28.24 18.15
N LYS A 110 4.97 27.72 17.04
CA LYS A 110 4.72 28.19 15.67
C LYS A 110 3.69 27.36 14.91
N LEU A 111 3.05 26.42 15.62
CA LEU A 111 1.95 25.57 15.16
C LEU A 111 0.71 25.82 16.04
#